data_AF-A0A6I6JLK1-F1
#
_entry.id   AF-A0A6I6JLK1-F1
#
_cell.length_a   1.000
_cell.length_b   1.000
_cell.length_c   1.000
_cell.angle_alpha   90.00
_cell.angle_beta   90.00
_cell.angle_gamma   90.00
#
_symmetry.space_group_name_H-M   'P 1'
#
loop_
_entity.id
_entity.type
_entity.pdbx_description
1 polymer ?
#
loop_
_entity_poly.entity_id
_entity_poly.type
_entity_poly.pdbx_seq_one_letter_code
_entity_poly.pdbx_strand_id
1 'polypeptide(L)'
;MADKKAILVVCGQADIAAGPAMDKFMKKAVTLPNFDGTGLAGMAGAIEGAAVVAADEAGKIFEDDGAFVVVELGDVDGAALEAAMTTLGDAADRRTLTVLATSGGLYLSGMGMNKKAGSLDRGATAADVVATLCYVADLPVPADCMGAVLYQALKDPNMKMKEVAKLKEAIGRMEVALQRDTREPWDKHDCA
;
A
#
# COMPACT_ATOMS: atom_id res chain seq x y z
N MET A 1 15.68 -1.14 -4.03
CA MET A 1 14.26 -1.55 -4.07
C MET A 1 13.48 -0.76 -3.05
N ALA A 2 12.36 -0.14 -3.47
CA ALA A 2 11.43 0.53 -2.57
C ALA A 2 11.02 -0.41 -1.42
N ASP A 3 11.10 0.07 -0.18
CA ASP A 3 10.84 -0.73 1.02
C ASP A 3 9.34 -1.03 1.18
N LYS A 4 8.45 -0.20 0.64
CA LYS A 4 7.01 -0.46 0.60
C LYS A 4 6.50 -0.25 -0.80
N LYS A 5 5.68 -1.19 -1.27
CA LYS A 5 5.13 -1.21 -2.62
C LYS A 5 3.61 -1.14 -2.57
N ALA A 6 3.01 -0.55 -3.58
CA ALA A 6 1.58 -0.58 -3.81
C ALA A 6 1.25 -0.95 -5.26
N ILE A 7 0.22 -1.75 -5.42
CA ILE A 7 -0.41 -2.09 -6.70
C ILE A 7 -1.86 -1.65 -6.59
N LEU A 8 -2.31 -0.82 -7.53
CA LEU A 8 -3.70 -0.50 -7.73
C LEU A 8 -4.18 -1.11 -9.05
N VAL A 9 -5.22 -1.94 -8.98
CA VAL A 9 -5.91 -2.49 -10.15
C VAL A 9 -7.26 -1.80 -10.25
N VAL A 10 -7.48 -1.09 -11.35
CA VAL A 10 -8.75 -0.42 -11.66
C VAL A 10 -9.46 -1.22 -12.74
N CYS A 11 -10.63 -1.73 -12.38
CA CYS A 11 -11.53 -2.47 -13.25
C CYS A 11 -12.88 -1.76 -13.28
N GLY A 12 -13.55 -1.75 -14.44
CA GLY A 12 -14.93 -1.28 -14.57
C GLY A 12 -15.90 -2.32 -14.03
N GLN A 13 -16.76 -2.85 -14.90
CA GLN A 13 -17.51 -4.07 -14.60
C GLN A 13 -16.55 -5.26 -14.59
N ALA A 14 -16.52 -5.96 -13.46
CA ALA A 14 -15.71 -7.13 -13.26
C ALA A 14 -16.61 -8.25 -12.73
N ASP A 15 -16.70 -9.37 -13.45
CA ASP A 15 -17.21 -10.59 -12.83
C ASP A 15 -16.09 -11.14 -11.94
N ILE A 16 -16.27 -11.06 -10.62
CA ILE A 16 -15.33 -11.66 -9.66
C ILE A 16 -15.57 -13.17 -9.68
N ALA A 17 -15.13 -13.79 -10.77
CA ALA A 17 -15.21 -15.22 -10.98
C ALA A 17 -14.28 -15.95 -10.00
N ALA A 18 -14.71 -17.13 -9.58
CA ALA A 18 -13.88 -17.99 -8.73
C ALA A 18 -12.66 -18.49 -9.53
N GLY A 19 -11.48 -18.29 -8.96
CA GLY A 19 -10.19 -18.65 -9.54
C GLY A 19 -9.14 -18.74 -8.43
N PRO A 20 -8.06 -19.53 -8.58
CA PRO A 20 -7.07 -19.72 -7.53
C PRO A 20 -6.40 -18.43 -7.03
N ALA A 21 -6.10 -17.47 -7.90
CA ALA A 21 -5.51 -16.19 -7.54
C ALA A 21 -6.53 -15.27 -6.86
N MET A 22 -7.72 -15.11 -7.44
CA MET A 22 -8.81 -14.34 -6.84
C MET A 22 -9.25 -14.92 -5.49
N ASP A 23 -9.41 -16.24 -5.35
CA ASP A 23 -9.75 -16.90 -4.09
C ASP A 23 -8.69 -16.64 -3.00
N LYS A 24 -7.40 -16.68 -3.38
CA LYS A 24 -6.29 -16.40 -2.47
C LYS A 24 -6.28 -14.93 -2.04
N PHE A 25 -6.55 -14.02 -2.97
CA PHE A 25 -6.65 -12.58 -2.72
C PHE A 25 -7.84 -12.28 -1.78
N MET A 26 -9.03 -12.75 -2.12
CA MET A 26 -10.28 -12.52 -1.40
C MET A 26 -10.27 -13.07 0.03
N LYS A 27 -9.61 -14.22 0.29
CA LYS A 27 -9.45 -14.77 1.65
C LYS A 27 -8.75 -13.83 2.64
N LYS A 28 -7.98 -12.86 2.14
CA LYS A 28 -7.22 -11.90 2.96
C LYS A 28 -7.68 -10.46 2.75
N ALA A 29 -8.62 -10.24 1.82
CA ALA A 29 -9.08 -8.93 1.45
C ALA A 29 -10.01 -8.35 2.52
N VAL A 30 -9.87 -7.06 2.76
CA VAL A 30 -10.90 -6.23 3.38
C VAL A 30 -11.78 -5.70 2.28
N THR A 31 -13.10 -5.86 2.42
CA THR A 31 -14.06 -5.51 1.37
C THR A 31 -14.87 -4.29 1.79
N LEU A 32 -15.01 -3.32 0.90
CA LEU A 32 -15.87 -2.15 1.07
C LEU A 32 -16.89 -2.15 -0.09
N PRO A 33 -18.12 -2.64 0.13
CA PRO A 33 -19.13 -2.74 -0.92
C PRO A 33 -19.67 -1.37 -1.34
N ASN A 34 -19.66 -0.38 -0.43
CA ASN A 34 -20.16 0.97 -0.67
C ASN A 34 -19.05 1.88 -1.22
N PHE A 35 -18.40 1.46 -2.30
CA PHE A 35 -17.29 2.19 -2.89
C PHE A 35 -17.69 2.99 -4.13
N ASP A 36 -17.32 4.27 -4.18
CA ASP A 36 -17.38 5.11 -5.38
C ASP A 36 -15.98 5.33 -5.96
N GLY A 37 -15.71 4.64 -7.08
CA GLY A 37 -14.44 4.70 -7.79
C GLY A 37 -14.33 5.76 -8.88
N THR A 38 -15.27 6.69 -8.96
CA THR A 38 -15.28 7.72 -10.01
C THR A 38 -13.95 8.48 -10.04
N GLY A 39 -13.24 8.42 -11.18
CA GLY A 39 -11.98 9.14 -11.40
C GLY A 39 -10.74 8.54 -10.71
N LEU A 40 -10.83 7.34 -10.12
CA LEU A 40 -9.73 6.76 -9.33
C LEU A 40 -8.42 6.63 -10.10
N ALA A 41 -8.44 6.12 -11.34
CA ALA A 41 -7.24 5.91 -12.13
C ALA A 41 -6.47 7.22 -12.37
N GLY A 42 -7.18 8.30 -12.71
CA GLY A 42 -6.60 9.63 -12.89
C GLY A 42 -6.02 10.20 -11.60
N MET A 43 -6.72 10.08 -10.47
CA MET A 43 -6.22 10.54 -9.18
C MET A 43 -4.99 9.74 -8.72
N ALA A 44 -4.99 8.44 -8.94
CA ALA A 44 -3.86 7.56 -8.61
C ALA A 44 -2.64 7.86 -9.51
N GLY A 45 -2.85 8.07 -10.81
CA GLY A 45 -1.79 8.43 -11.75
C GLY A 45 -1.15 9.79 -11.46
N ALA A 46 -1.83 10.67 -10.71
CA ALA A 46 -1.28 11.95 -10.26
C ALA A 46 -0.36 11.84 -9.02
N ILE A 47 -0.29 10.66 -8.36
CA ILE A 47 0.66 10.42 -7.27
C ILE A 47 2.08 10.42 -7.84
N GLU A 48 2.99 11.14 -7.19
CA GLU A 48 4.39 11.17 -7.57
C GLU A 48 5.00 9.76 -7.55
N GLY A 49 5.62 9.35 -8.67
CA GLY A 49 6.20 8.01 -8.82
C GLY A 49 5.19 6.91 -9.21
N ALA A 50 3.95 7.27 -9.57
CA ALA A 50 3.00 6.32 -10.14
C ALA A 50 3.45 5.85 -11.54
N ALA A 51 3.56 4.54 -11.72
CA ALA A 51 3.73 3.91 -13.03
C ALA A 51 2.39 3.33 -13.50
N VAL A 52 1.77 3.95 -14.49
CA VAL A 52 0.57 3.41 -15.15
C VAL A 52 1.01 2.45 -16.25
N VAL A 53 0.91 1.16 -16.00
CA VAL A 53 1.47 0.10 -16.86
C VAL A 53 0.56 -1.12 -16.94
N ALA A 54 0.83 -2.00 -17.89
CA ALA A 54 0.17 -3.30 -17.98
C ALA A 54 0.61 -4.24 -16.83
N ALA A 55 -0.21 -5.26 -16.53
CA ALA A 55 0.01 -6.15 -15.39
C ALA A 55 1.35 -6.91 -15.44
N ASP A 56 1.84 -7.23 -16.64
CA ASP A 56 3.09 -7.94 -16.90
C ASP A 56 4.35 -7.06 -16.74
N GLU A 57 4.17 -5.74 -16.72
CA GLU A 57 5.27 -4.79 -16.51
C GLU A 57 5.49 -4.44 -15.04
N ALA A 58 4.51 -4.74 -14.16
CA ALA A 58 4.57 -4.40 -12.73
C ALA A 58 5.83 -4.93 -12.03
N GLY A 59 6.26 -6.15 -12.37
CA GLY A 59 7.48 -6.75 -11.81
C GLY A 59 8.73 -5.93 -12.11
N LYS A 60 8.88 -5.47 -13.35
CA LYS A 60 10.04 -4.67 -13.79
C LYS A 60 10.09 -3.32 -13.08
N ILE A 61 8.95 -2.66 -12.92
CA ILE A 61 8.87 -1.39 -12.17
C ILE A 61 9.40 -1.57 -10.74
N PHE A 62 9.05 -2.67 -10.07
CA PHE A 62 9.53 -2.94 -8.72
C PHE A 62 11.01 -3.35 -8.65
N GLU A 63 11.54 -3.96 -9.70
CA GLU A 63 12.98 -4.24 -9.84
C GLU A 63 13.79 -2.96 -10.04
N ASP A 64 13.23 -1.98 -10.78
CA ASP A 64 13.80 -0.65 -11.04
C ASP A 64 13.51 0.36 -9.90
N ASP A 65 13.31 -0.12 -8.67
CA ASP A 65 13.07 0.67 -7.46
C ASP A 65 11.78 1.51 -7.44
N GLY A 66 10.85 1.30 -8.38
CA GLY A 66 9.52 1.86 -8.34
C GLY A 66 8.71 1.39 -7.13
N ALA A 67 7.87 2.26 -6.58
CA ALA A 67 7.08 1.98 -5.38
C ALA A 67 5.58 1.80 -5.66
N PHE A 68 5.08 2.31 -6.80
CA PHE A 68 3.65 2.34 -7.07
C PHE A 68 3.32 2.02 -8.53
N VAL A 69 2.45 1.04 -8.72
CA VAL A 69 1.95 0.61 -10.03
C VAL A 69 0.44 0.76 -10.08
N VAL A 70 -0.07 1.34 -11.16
CA VAL A 70 -1.49 1.41 -11.50
C VAL A 70 -1.73 0.58 -12.75
N VAL A 71 -2.64 -0.38 -12.67
CA VAL A 71 -3.06 -1.22 -13.79
C VAL A 71 -4.51 -0.92 -14.11
N GLU A 72 -4.76 -0.39 -15.30
CA GLU A 72 -6.11 -0.15 -15.81
C GLU A 72 -6.52 -1.30 -16.71
N LEU A 73 -7.50 -2.09 -16.27
CA LEU A 73 -8.04 -3.21 -17.06
C LEU A 73 -9.29 -2.81 -17.86
N GLY A 74 -10.02 -1.77 -17.42
CA GLY A 74 -11.31 -1.43 -18.01
C GLY A 74 -12.38 -2.48 -17.69
N ASP A 75 -13.33 -2.67 -18.61
CA ASP A 75 -14.33 -3.74 -18.50
C ASP A 75 -13.72 -5.06 -19.02
N VAL A 76 -13.54 -6.02 -18.12
CA VAL A 76 -12.94 -7.33 -18.43
C VAL A 76 -13.77 -8.47 -17.88
N ASP A 77 -13.67 -9.64 -18.53
CA ASP A 77 -14.25 -10.86 -18.00
C ASP A 77 -13.45 -11.41 -16.80
N GLY A 78 -14.04 -12.36 -16.08
CA GLY A 78 -13.41 -12.95 -14.91
C GLY A 78 -12.10 -13.69 -15.21
N ALA A 79 -11.92 -14.20 -16.44
CA ALA A 79 -10.70 -14.91 -16.83
C ALA A 79 -9.52 -13.96 -17.03
N ALA A 80 -9.75 -12.82 -17.68
CA ALA A 80 -8.76 -11.77 -17.84
C ALA A 80 -8.38 -11.13 -16.50
N LEU A 81 -9.36 -10.92 -15.61
CA LEU A 81 -9.09 -10.44 -14.25
C LEU A 81 -8.22 -11.44 -13.46
N GLU A 82 -8.57 -12.73 -13.49
CA GLU A 82 -7.80 -13.80 -12.83
C GLU A 82 -6.37 -13.89 -13.36
N ALA A 83 -6.17 -13.75 -14.67
CA ALA A 83 -4.85 -13.73 -15.28
C ALA A 83 -4.01 -12.52 -14.79
N ALA A 84 -4.59 -11.32 -14.80
CA ALA A 84 -3.92 -10.13 -14.30
C ALA A 84 -3.56 -10.25 -12.82
N MET A 85 -4.47 -10.78 -11.99
CA MET A 85 -4.25 -10.98 -10.56
C MET A 85 -3.23 -12.07 -10.26
N THR A 86 -3.08 -13.07 -11.14
CA THR A 86 -2.00 -14.06 -11.07
C THR A 86 -0.64 -13.38 -11.28
N THR A 87 -0.48 -12.64 -12.38
CA THR A 87 0.76 -11.92 -12.70
C THR A 87 1.14 -10.92 -11.62
N LEU A 88 0.18 -10.13 -11.13
CA LEU A 88 0.41 -9.16 -10.05
C LEU A 88 0.70 -9.85 -8.71
N GLY A 89 0.12 -11.03 -8.48
CA GLY A 89 0.39 -11.86 -7.32
C GLY A 89 1.83 -12.40 -7.28
N ASP A 90 2.43 -12.66 -8.45
CA ASP A 90 3.82 -13.08 -8.57
C ASP A 90 4.80 -11.91 -8.40
N ALA A 91 4.41 -10.70 -8.82
CA ALA A 91 5.17 -9.47 -8.56
C ALA A 91 5.04 -8.95 -7.11
N ALA A 92 3.97 -9.34 -6.41
CA ALA A 92 3.70 -8.90 -5.05
C ALA A 92 4.48 -9.72 -4.00
N ASP A 93 5.11 -9.01 -3.06
CA ASP A 93 5.78 -9.62 -1.92
C ASP A 93 5.05 -9.28 -0.60
N ARG A 94 5.61 -9.69 0.55
CA ARG A 94 5.01 -9.42 1.88
C ARG A 94 4.88 -7.93 2.21
N ARG A 95 5.58 -7.08 1.46
CA ARG A 95 5.67 -5.63 1.56
C ARG A 95 4.96 -4.93 0.39
N THR A 96 4.02 -5.61 -0.25
CA THR A 96 3.13 -5.02 -1.25
C THR A 96 1.72 -4.88 -0.68
N LEU A 97 1.13 -3.70 -0.82
CA LEU A 97 -0.31 -3.47 -0.71
C LEU A 97 -0.93 -3.68 -2.09
N THR A 98 -1.95 -4.53 -2.20
CA THR A 98 -2.69 -4.76 -3.44
C THR A 98 -4.12 -4.29 -3.25
N VAL A 99 -4.54 -3.37 -4.10
CA VAL A 99 -5.88 -2.78 -4.12
C VAL A 99 -6.56 -3.15 -5.44
N LEU A 100 -7.75 -3.72 -5.36
CA LEU A 100 -8.62 -3.96 -6.50
C LEU A 100 -9.87 -3.09 -6.35
N ALA A 101 -10.10 -2.22 -7.32
CA ALA A 101 -11.28 -1.39 -7.42
C ALA A 101 -12.13 -1.88 -8.59
N THR A 102 -13.40 -2.20 -8.32
CA THR A 102 -14.39 -2.59 -9.33
C THR A 102 -15.67 -1.80 -9.15
N SER A 103 -16.60 -1.86 -10.11
CA SER A 103 -17.94 -1.31 -9.94
C SER A 103 -18.73 -1.98 -8.81
N GLY A 104 -18.33 -3.17 -8.37
CA GLY A 104 -18.98 -3.94 -7.30
C GLY A 104 -18.41 -3.70 -5.90
N GLY A 105 -17.31 -2.95 -5.78
CA GLY A 105 -16.71 -2.61 -4.50
C GLY A 105 -15.19 -2.40 -4.56
N LEU A 106 -14.62 -2.10 -3.40
CA LEU A 106 -13.18 -1.99 -3.18
C LEU A 106 -12.68 -3.15 -2.34
N TYR A 107 -11.55 -3.72 -2.75
CA TYR A 107 -10.92 -4.87 -2.10
C TYR A 107 -9.46 -4.55 -1.79
N LEU A 108 -9.08 -4.60 -0.52
CA LEU A 108 -7.76 -4.23 -0.04
C LEU A 108 -7.07 -5.45 0.59
N SER A 109 -5.89 -5.83 0.10
CA SER A 109 -5.14 -6.98 0.62
C SER A 109 -3.64 -6.71 0.68
N GLY A 110 -2.90 -7.50 1.46
CA GLY A 110 -1.45 -7.37 1.58
C GLY A 110 -1.02 -6.50 2.77
N MET A 111 0.02 -5.68 2.57
CA MET A 111 0.65 -4.93 3.67
C MET A 111 -0.35 -4.00 4.38
N GLY A 112 -0.27 -3.96 5.71
CA GLY A 112 -1.02 -3.00 6.53
C GLY A 112 -2.49 -3.36 6.71
N MET A 113 -3.06 -4.24 5.88
CA MET A 113 -4.47 -4.58 5.90
C MET A 113 -4.84 -5.58 7.01
N ASN A 114 -6.00 -5.36 7.62
CA ASN A 114 -6.58 -6.26 8.60
C ASN A 114 -7.42 -7.35 7.94
N LYS A 115 -6.81 -8.49 7.60
CA LYS A 115 -7.53 -9.66 7.05
C LYS A 115 -8.72 -10.16 7.89
N LYS A 116 -8.87 -9.72 9.15
CA LYS A 116 -9.99 -10.08 10.03
C LYS A 116 -11.11 -9.03 10.05
N ALA A 117 -10.91 -7.87 9.42
CA ALA A 117 -11.94 -6.83 9.32
C ALA A 117 -13.13 -7.30 8.46
N GLY A 118 -12.91 -8.21 7.51
CA GLY A 118 -13.96 -8.74 6.65
C GLY A 118 -14.57 -7.63 5.79
N SER A 119 -15.89 -7.50 5.83
CA SER A 119 -16.61 -6.44 5.12
C SER A 119 -16.88 -5.23 6.01
N LEU A 120 -16.57 -4.05 5.50
CA LEU A 120 -16.82 -2.77 6.17
C LEU A 120 -17.95 -2.02 5.45
N ASP A 121 -19.02 -1.71 6.16
CA ASP A 121 -20.19 -1.00 5.62
C ASP A 121 -19.93 0.50 5.33
N ARG A 122 -18.77 1.00 5.74
CA ARG A 122 -18.36 2.39 5.52
C ARG A 122 -18.29 2.70 4.01
N GLY A 123 -18.92 3.81 3.62
CA GLY A 123 -18.73 4.39 2.29
C GLY A 123 -17.29 4.86 2.06
N ALA A 124 -16.73 4.53 0.91
CA ALA A 124 -15.38 4.96 0.51
C ALA A 124 -15.41 5.59 -0.88
N THR A 125 -14.57 6.59 -1.09
CA THR A 125 -14.42 7.31 -2.37
C THR A 125 -13.04 7.05 -2.97
N ALA A 126 -12.87 7.37 -4.25
CA ALA A 126 -11.57 7.34 -4.93
C ALA A 126 -10.48 8.11 -4.16
N ALA A 127 -10.82 9.26 -3.58
CA ALA A 127 -9.90 10.07 -2.78
C ALA A 127 -9.46 9.34 -1.50
N ASP A 128 -10.35 8.60 -0.83
CA ASP A 128 -10.01 7.80 0.36
C ASP A 128 -9.02 6.68 0.02
N VAL A 129 -9.15 6.08 -1.18
CA VAL A 129 -8.22 5.06 -1.68
C VAL A 129 -6.83 5.66 -1.89
N VAL A 130 -6.75 6.82 -2.55
CA VAL A 130 -5.49 7.56 -2.77
C VAL A 130 -4.83 7.88 -1.42
N ALA A 131 -5.57 8.48 -0.49
CA ALA A 131 -5.06 8.80 0.85
C ALA A 131 -4.54 7.54 1.58
N THR A 132 -5.26 6.42 1.46
CA THR A 132 -4.90 5.15 2.10
C THR A 132 -3.67 4.52 1.45
N LEU A 133 -3.55 4.55 0.12
CA LEU A 133 -2.38 4.08 -0.63
C LEU A 133 -1.12 4.85 -0.20
N CYS A 134 -1.19 6.18 -0.25
CA CYS A 134 -0.09 7.05 0.16
C CYS A 134 0.31 6.80 1.61
N TYR A 135 -0.68 6.68 2.51
CA TYR A 135 -0.42 6.37 3.91
C TYR A 135 0.27 5.00 4.07
N VAL A 136 -0.22 3.91 3.49
CA VAL A 136 0.36 2.59 3.74
C VAL A 136 1.73 2.43 3.08
N ALA A 137 1.87 2.87 1.84
CA ALA A 137 3.06 2.67 1.01
C ALA A 137 4.13 3.76 1.14
N ASP A 138 3.95 4.75 2.03
CA ASP A 138 4.88 5.88 2.20
C ASP A 138 5.06 6.71 0.91
N LEU A 139 3.99 6.84 0.12
CA LEU A 139 4.01 7.68 -1.08
C LEU A 139 3.65 9.13 -0.72
N PRO A 140 4.16 10.12 -1.47
CA PRO A 140 3.72 11.50 -1.35
C PRO A 140 2.21 11.61 -1.57
N VAL A 141 1.52 12.31 -0.66
CA VAL A 141 0.08 12.58 -0.81
C VAL A 141 -0.09 13.78 -1.75
N PRO A 142 -0.91 13.69 -2.82
CA PRO A 142 -1.23 14.85 -3.65
C PRO A 142 -1.81 16.00 -2.83
N ALA A 143 -1.41 17.24 -3.15
CA ALA A 143 -1.77 18.43 -2.35
C ALA A 143 -3.27 18.73 -2.32
N ASP A 144 -4.00 18.29 -3.35
CA ASP A 144 -5.45 18.43 -3.53
C ASP A 144 -6.23 17.19 -3.07
N CYS A 145 -5.57 16.21 -2.44
CA CYS A 145 -6.23 15.02 -1.92
C CYS A 145 -7.19 15.39 -0.77
N MET A 146 -8.49 15.20 -1.00
CA MET A 146 -9.55 15.44 0.01
C MET A 146 -10.01 14.17 0.73
N GLY A 147 -9.34 13.04 0.50
CA GLY A 147 -9.71 11.74 1.05
C GLY A 147 -9.25 11.53 2.48
N ALA A 148 -9.96 10.66 3.19
CA ALA A 148 -9.59 10.17 4.51
C ALA A 148 -8.93 8.78 4.41
N VAL A 149 -7.89 8.57 5.21
CA VAL A 149 -7.29 7.23 5.36
C VAL A 149 -8.31 6.26 5.95
N LEU A 150 -8.46 5.09 5.32
CA LEU A 150 -9.37 4.02 5.74
C LEU A 150 -8.81 3.24 6.95
N TYR A 151 -8.68 3.90 8.11
CA TYR A 151 -8.12 3.30 9.33
C TYR A 151 -8.81 2.00 9.76
N GLN A 152 -10.11 1.85 9.48
CA GLN A 152 -10.89 0.66 9.81
C GLN A 152 -10.42 -0.59 9.03
N ALA A 153 -9.85 -0.40 7.84
CA ALA A 153 -9.27 -1.48 7.05
C ALA A 153 -7.86 -1.87 7.51
N LEU A 154 -7.20 -1.03 8.32
CA LEU A 154 -5.84 -1.25 8.77
C LEU A 154 -5.78 -2.22 9.95
N LYS A 155 -4.74 -3.05 9.99
CA LYS A 155 -4.43 -3.91 11.14
C LYS A 155 -4.07 -3.08 12.38
N ASP A 156 -3.41 -1.95 12.15
CA ASP A 156 -2.97 -1.04 13.19
C ASP A 156 -3.12 0.40 12.69
N PRO A 157 -4.17 1.13 13.13
CA PRO A 157 -4.36 2.52 12.74
C PRO A 157 -3.16 3.41 13.05
N ASN A 158 -2.41 3.09 14.12
CA ASN A 158 -1.28 3.87 14.61
C ASN A 158 0.07 3.41 14.04
N MET A 159 0.09 2.64 12.94
CA MET A 159 1.32 2.09 12.37
C MET A 159 2.40 3.15 12.13
N LYS A 160 2.04 4.34 11.62
CA LYS A 160 2.98 5.44 11.38
C LYS A 160 3.54 6.03 12.64
N MET A 161 2.71 6.20 13.67
CA MET A 161 3.18 6.68 14.96
C MET A 161 4.21 5.73 15.57
N LYS A 162 4.00 4.41 15.42
CA LYS A 162 4.94 3.38 15.90
C LYS A 162 6.23 3.35 15.08
N GLU A 163 6.14 3.49 13.75
CA GLU A 163 7.32 3.61 12.88
C GLU A 163 8.18 4.82 13.29
N VAL A 164 7.57 6.00 13.43
CA VAL A 164 8.25 7.21 13.88
C VAL A 164 8.85 7.05 15.27
N ALA A 165 8.13 6.46 16.23
CA ALA A 165 8.65 6.23 17.58
C ALA A 165 9.90 5.33 17.56
N LYS A 166 9.87 4.24 16.78
CA LYS A 166 11.01 3.33 16.64
C LYS A 166 12.21 3.99 15.98
N LEU A 167 11.99 4.85 14.99
CA LEU A 167 13.04 5.62 14.33
C LEU A 167 13.68 6.62 15.30
N LYS A 168 12.87 7.38 16.06
CA LYS A 168 13.36 8.30 17.09
C LYS A 168 14.18 7.60 18.16
N GLU A 169 13.74 6.43 18.62
CA GLU A 169 14.47 5.61 19.59
C GLU A 169 15.81 5.11 19.02
N ALA A 170 15.82 4.66 17.76
CA ALA A 170 17.04 4.23 17.08
C ALA A 170 18.04 5.38 16.93
N ILE A 171 17.58 6.57 16.54
CA ILE A 171 18.40 7.78 16.46
C ILE A 171 19.00 8.11 17.82
N GLY A 172 18.18 8.14 18.89
CA GLY A 172 18.69 8.41 20.24
C GLY A 172 19.76 7.41 20.70
N ARG A 173 19.63 6.12 20.37
CA ARG A 173 20.68 5.13 20.64
C ARG A 173 21.97 5.40 19.87
N MET A 174 21.86 5.80 18.60
CA MET A 174 23.01 6.14 17.76
C MET A 174 23.73 7.38 18.27
N GLU A 175 22.99 8.42 18.67
CA GLU A 175 23.54 9.66 19.24
C GLU A 175 24.33 9.38 20.53
N VAL A 176 23.80 8.55 21.43
CA VAL A 176 24.50 8.16 22.67
C VAL A 176 25.80 7.40 22.36
N ALA A 177 25.78 6.49 21.39
CA ALA A 177 26.98 5.75 20.99
C ALA A 177 28.06 6.70 20.42
N LEU A 178 27.65 7.65 19.58
CA LEU A 178 28.55 8.62 18.94
C LEU A 178 29.17 9.58 19.97
N GLN A 179 28.38 10.03 20.95
CA GLN A 179 28.88 10.84 22.06
C GLN A 179 29.89 10.10 22.94
N ARG A 180 29.70 8.79 23.14
CA ARG A 180 30.65 7.96 23.91
C ARG A 180 32.01 7.85 23.20
N ASP A 181 32.00 7.75 21.87
CA ASP A 181 33.21 7.59 21.06
C ASP A 181 33.92 8.93 20.78
N THR A 182 33.23 10.06 20.98
CA THR A 182 33.82 11.41 20.90
C THR A 182 34.55 11.81 22.19
N ARG A 183 34.37 11.03 23.27
CA ARG A 183 35.01 11.29 24.57
C ARG A 183 36.42 10.71 24.56
N GLU A 184 37.43 11.55 24.76
CA GLU A 184 38.82 11.13 24.64
C GLU A 184 39.15 10.06 25.72
N PRO A 185 40.04 9.09 25.45
CA PRO A 185 40.29 7.97 26.36
C PRO A 185 40.66 8.38 27.81
N TRP A 186 41.20 9.59 28.00
CA TRP A 186 41.60 10.14 29.30
C TRP A 186 40.48 10.88 30.05
N ASP A 187 39.35 11.23 29.41
CA ASP A 187 38.16 11.82 30.06
C ASP A 187 37.38 10.82 30.95
N LYS A 188 37.90 9.58 31.08
CA LYS A 188 37.42 8.56 32.02
C LYS A 188 38.14 8.61 33.38
N HIS A 189 39.19 9.42 33.51
CA HIS A 189 39.96 9.57 34.74
C HIS A 189 39.72 10.93 35.40
N ASP A 190 38.46 11.27 35.68
CA ASP A 190 38.18 12.18 36.79
C ASP A 190 38.31 11.38 38.09
N CYS A 191 39.56 11.19 38.51
CA CYS A 191 39.88 10.88 39.89
C CYS A 191 39.85 12.19 40.69
N ALA A 192 38.75 12.42 41.41
CA ALA A 192 38.69 13.22 42.63
C ALA A 192 37.71 12.57 43.61
#